data_AF-A0A933MKF5-F1
#
_entry.id   AF-A0A933MKF5-F1
#
_cell.length_a   1.000
_cell.length_b   1.000
_cell.length_c   1.000
_cell.angle_alpha   90.00
_cell.angle_beta   90.00
_cell.angle_gamma   90.00
#
_symmetry.space_group_name_H-M   'P 1'
#
loop_
_entity.id
_entity.type
_entity.pdbx_description
1 polymer ?
#
loop_
_entity_poly.entity_id
_entity_poly.type
_entity_poly.pdbx_seq_one_letter_code
_entity_poly.pdbx_strand_id
1 'polypeptide(L)'
;MKSSTRPSKFLILVYQLAAGCRRLLYVGDSRKVKTLLRFFVRLGQERCRGIAATCSDLWKPYLKVLRKKAPAVLMVLDRFHIMQYLNYARDTIRRQETHELKRKGRMPLLENNRRYILKNKENQTEKQLARLSELLWHNLKTTRSYLLKVALLPARLPMPKRPRAGRP
;
A
#
# COMPACT_ATOMS: atom_id res chain seq x y z
N MET A 1 -27.25 -13.82 -22.93
CA MET A 1 -27.28 -13.12 -21.62
C MET A 1 -26.13 -12.13 -21.55
N LYS A 2 -26.38 -10.82 -21.69
CA LYS A 2 -25.34 -9.78 -21.51
C LYS A 2 -25.23 -9.49 -20.00
N SER A 3 -24.09 -9.83 -19.40
CA SER A 3 -23.82 -9.49 -18.00
C SER A 3 -23.71 -7.97 -17.85
N SER A 4 -24.69 -7.36 -17.21
CA SER A 4 -24.69 -5.93 -16.88
C SER A 4 -23.74 -5.68 -15.71
N THR A 5 -22.44 -5.60 -15.99
CA THR A 5 -21.45 -5.07 -15.03
C THR A 5 -21.56 -3.55 -15.06
N ARG A 6 -22.12 -2.93 -14.00
CA ARG A 6 -22.09 -1.47 -13.84
C ARG A 6 -20.64 -0.99 -14.02
N PRO A 7 -20.35 -0.05 -14.94
CA PRO A 7 -18.99 0.45 -15.07
C PRO A 7 -18.60 1.11 -13.75
N SER A 8 -17.50 0.64 -13.14
CA SER A 8 -16.95 1.27 -11.95
C SER A 8 -16.63 2.73 -12.27
N LYS A 9 -17.40 3.66 -11.71
CA LYS A 9 -17.14 5.09 -11.86
C LYS A 9 -15.94 5.45 -10.99
N PHE A 10 -14.79 5.67 -11.63
CA PHE A 10 -13.62 6.22 -10.96
C PHE A 10 -13.63 7.75 -11.03
N LEU A 11 -13.26 8.39 -9.93
CA LEU A 11 -13.07 9.84 -9.85
C LEU A 11 -11.63 10.15 -9.47
N ILE A 12 -11.12 11.26 -9.98
CA ILE A 12 -9.87 11.88 -9.53
C ILE A 12 -10.26 13.00 -8.59
N LEU A 13 -9.79 12.94 -7.35
CA LEU A 13 -9.96 14.02 -6.39
C LEU A 13 -8.59 14.62 -6.11
N VAL A 14 -8.46 15.93 -6.28
CA VAL A 14 -7.25 16.66 -5.89
C VAL A 14 -7.58 17.56 -4.71
N TYR A 15 -6.89 17.33 -3.61
CA TYR A 15 -7.03 18.13 -2.40
C TYR A 15 -5.77 18.96 -2.17
N GLN A 16 -5.97 20.18 -1.66
CA GLN A 16 -4.93 20.87 -0.93
C GLN A 16 -4.91 20.36 0.49
N LEU A 17 -3.71 20.01 0.96
CA LEU A 17 -3.44 19.61 2.34
C LEU A 17 -2.36 20.56 2.88
N ALA A 18 -2.73 21.43 3.80
CA ALA A 18 -1.84 22.30 4.56
C ALA A 18 -2.30 22.36 6.02
N ALA A 19 -1.47 22.89 6.92
CA ALA A 19 -1.82 23.02 8.34
C ALA A 19 -3.17 23.77 8.48
N GLY A 20 -4.15 23.12 9.10
CA GLY A 20 -5.51 23.67 9.26
C GLY A 20 -6.35 23.81 7.98
N CYS A 21 -5.83 23.43 6.80
CA CYS A 21 -6.52 23.60 5.53
C CYS A 21 -6.62 22.28 4.76
N ARG A 22 -7.85 21.78 4.62
CA ARG A 22 -8.19 20.68 3.71
C ARG A 22 -9.27 21.15 2.75
N ARG A 23 -8.89 21.35 1.50
CA ARG A 23 -9.79 21.90 0.46
C ARG A 23 -9.78 21.01 -0.78
N LEU A 24 -10.96 20.68 -1.28
CA LEU A 24 -11.10 20.01 -2.58
C LEU A 24 -10.86 21.04 -3.70
N LEU A 25 -9.80 20.83 -4.49
CA LEU A 25 -9.43 21.73 -5.60
C LEU A 25 -10.01 21.27 -6.93
N TYR A 26 -10.20 19.97 -7.11
CA TYR A 26 -10.62 19.41 -8.39
C TYR A 26 -11.30 18.06 -8.23
N VAL A 27 -12.39 17.88 -8.97
CA VAL A 27 -13.05 16.60 -9.21
C VAL A 27 -12.97 16.34 -10.70
N GLY A 28 -12.38 15.21 -11.05
CA GLY A 28 -12.20 14.79 -12.43
C GLY A 28 -12.90 13.47 -12.70
N ASP A 29 -13.71 13.43 -13.74
CA ASP A 29 -14.35 12.19 -14.17
C ASP A 29 -13.33 11.26 -14.82
N SER A 30 -13.36 10.00 -14.41
CA SER A 30 -12.50 8.91 -14.86
C SER A 30 -11.02 9.00 -14.45
N ARG A 31 -10.45 7.84 -14.12
CA ARG A 31 -9.02 7.66 -13.86
C ARG A 31 -8.22 7.66 -15.16
N LYS A 32 -8.13 8.82 -15.82
CA LYS A 32 -7.39 9.02 -17.08
C LYS A 32 -6.33 10.11 -16.93
N VAL A 33 -5.23 9.95 -17.66
CA VAL A 33 -4.12 10.93 -17.71
C VAL A 33 -4.62 12.30 -18.15
N LYS A 34 -5.50 12.33 -19.16
CA LYS A 34 -6.09 13.57 -19.69
C LYS A 34 -6.83 14.35 -18.60
N THR A 35 -7.54 13.66 -17.70
CA THR A 35 -8.28 14.27 -16.59
C THR A 35 -7.33 14.98 -15.62
N LEU A 36 -6.23 14.33 -15.23
CA LEU A 36 -5.23 14.97 -14.37
C LEU A 36 -4.48 16.11 -15.08
N LEU A 37 -4.20 15.99 -16.37
CA LEU A 37 -3.58 17.07 -17.13
C LEU A 37 -4.46 18.32 -17.18
N ARG A 38 -5.78 18.17 -17.32
CA ARG A 38 -6.72 19.30 -17.25
C ARG A 38 -6.64 20.04 -15.92
N PHE A 39 -6.45 19.31 -14.81
CA PHE A 39 -6.20 19.93 -13.51
C PHE A 39 -4.92 20.79 -13.53
N PHE A 40 -3.79 20.27 -14.02
CA PHE A 40 -2.54 21.04 -14.08
C PHE A 40 -2.64 22.26 -15.00
N VAL A 41 -3.40 22.18 -16.10
CA VAL A 41 -3.67 23.33 -16.96
C VAL A 41 -4.48 24.39 -16.21
N ARG A 42 -5.56 23.99 -15.51
CA ARG A 42 -6.37 24.91 -14.69
C ARG A 42 -5.59 25.52 -13.52
N LEU A 43 -4.67 24.75 -12.93
CA LEU A 43 -3.86 25.22 -11.80
C LEU A 43 -2.89 26.32 -12.22
N GLY A 44 -2.38 26.25 -13.46
CA GLY A 44 -1.42 27.21 -14.01
C GLY A 44 0.02 26.93 -13.55
N GLN A 45 1.00 27.32 -14.36
CA GLN A 45 2.42 26.99 -14.12
C GLN A 45 2.94 27.60 -12.81
N GLU A 46 2.56 28.83 -12.49
CA GLU A 46 2.93 29.55 -11.27
C GLU A 46 2.61 28.74 -10.01
N ARG A 47 1.34 28.33 -9.86
CA ARG A 47 0.90 27.54 -8.71
C ARG A 47 1.49 26.13 -8.71
N CYS A 48 1.77 25.56 -9.88
CA CYS A 48 2.44 24.25 -9.98
C CYS A 48 3.87 24.31 -9.39
N ARG A 49 4.59 25.41 -9.59
CA ARG A 49 5.94 25.61 -9.02
C ARG A 49 5.91 25.72 -7.49
N GLY A 50 4.83 26.23 -6.92
CA GLY A 50 4.63 26.33 -5.46
C GLY A 50 4.26 25.01 -4.78
N ILE A 51 4.10 23.91 -5.50
CA ILE A 51 3.77 22.62 -4.88
C ILE A 51 5.04 22.02 -4.27
N ALA A 52 5.11 22.00 -2.94
CA ALA A 52 6.24 21.41 -2.22
C ALA A 52 6.21 19.87 -2.23
N ALA A 53 5.03 19.29 -1.99
CA ALA A 53 4.85 17.84 -1.92
C ALA A 53 3.49 17.41 -2.49
N THR A 54 3.45 16.19 -3.04
CA THR A 54 2.21 15.54 -3.50
C THR A 54 2.10 14.16 -2.88
N CYS A 55 0.91 13.80 -2.42
CA CYS A 55 0.60 12.44 -1.99
C CYS A 55 -0.31 11.80 -3.03
N SER A 56 0.11 10.69 -3.63
CA SER A 56 -0.68 9.99 -4.65
C SER A 56 -0.70 8.49 -4.44
N ASP A 57 -1.73 7.85 -4.98
CA ASP A 57 -1.77 6.40 -5.15
C ASP A 57 -0.68 5.93 -6.12
N LEU A 58 -0.36 4.63 -6.09
CA LEU A 58 0.71 4.01 -6.89
C LEU A 58 0.41 3.91 -8.40
N TRP A 59 -0.51 4.73 -8.92
CA TRP A 59 -0.87 4.68 -10.33
C TRP A 59 0.24 5.30 -11.19
N LYS A 60 0.95 4.45 -11.95
CA LYS A 60 2.08 4.86 -12.82
C LYS A 60 1.80 6.14 -13.64
N PRO A 61 0.59 6.35 -14.22
CA PRO A 61 0.32 7.56 -14.98
C PRO A 61 0.30 8.85 -14.17
N TYR A 62 -0.04 8.84 -12.88
CA TYR A 62 0.09 10.03 -12.03
C TYR A 62 1.55 10.42 -11.84
N LEU A 63 2.42 9.45 -11.55
CA LEU A 63 3.86 9.70 -11.43
C LEU A 63 4.45 10.28 -12.73
N LYS A 64 4.00 9.79 -13.89
CA LYS A 64 4.41 10.34 -15.19
C LYS A 64 3.96 11.79 -15.39
N VAL A 65 2.72 12.13 -15.00
CA VAL A 65 2.21 13.50 -15.11
C VAL A 65 2.93 14.42 -14.12
N LEU A 66 3.10 14.00 -12.88
CA LEU A 66 3.79 14.76 -11.84
C LEU A 66 5.23 15.08 -12.23
N ARG A 67 5.99 14.09 -12.70
CA ARG A 67 7.37 14.31 -13.21
C ARG A 67 7.43 15.33 -14.34
N LYS A 68 6.39 15.43 -15.17
CA LYS A 68 6.33 16.38 -16.30
C LYS A 68 5.83 17.77 -15.89
N LYS A 69 4.88 17.85 -14.95
CA LYS A 69 4.17 19.10 -14.62
C LYS A 69 4.69 19.78 -13.35
N ALA A 70 5.32 19.03 -12.46
CA ALA A 70 5.91 19.50 -11.21
C ALA A 70 7.18 18.68 -10.89
N PRO A 71 8.26 18.81 -11.68
CA PRO A 71 9.46 17.96 -11.54
C PRO A 71 10.18 18.12 -10.20
N ALA A 72 10.08 19.29 -9.57
CA ALA A 72 10.72 19.58 -8.28
C ALA A 72 9.90 19.10 -7.06
N VAL A 73 8.72 18.52 -7.27
CA VAL A 73 7.83 18.15 -6.16
C VAL A 73 8.31 16.89 -5.44
N LEU A 74 8.24 16.90 -4.11
CA LEU A 74 8.40 15.67 -3.33
C LEU A 74 7.18 14.76 -3.56
N MET A 75 7.38 13.63 -4.24
CA MET A 75 6.34 12.62 -4.46
C MET A 75 6.28 11.66 -3.28
N VAL A 76 5.26 11.82 -2.43
CA VAL A 76 4.90 10.90 -1.37
C VAL A 76 3.93 9.86 -1.92
N LEU A 77 4.25 8.59 -1.72
CA LEU A 77 3.40 7.48 -2.13
C LEU A 77 2.48 7.08 -0.99
N ASP A 78 1.22 6.79 -1.32
CA ASP A 78 0.24 6.34 -0.34
C ASP A 78 0.67 5.02 0.32
N ARG A 79 0.93 5.11 1.62
CA ARG A 79 1.31 3.99 2.49
C ARG A 79 0.31 2.85 2.46
N PHE A 80 -0.99 3.12 2.34
CA PHE A 80 -2.02 2.08 2.32
C PHE A 80 -1.83 1.14 1.14
N HIS A 81 -1.68 1.70 -0.07
CA HIS A 81 -1.49 0.93 -1.29
C HIS A 81 -0.16 0.17 -1.27
N ILE A 82 0.93 0.80 -0.81
CA ILE A 82 2.23 0.12 -0.61
C ILE A 82 2.05 -1.08 0.31
N MET A 83 1.41 -0.90 1.46
CA MET A 83 1.20 -1.97 2.43
C MET A 83 0.32 -3.09 1.87
N GLN A 84 -0.69 -2.77 1.05
CA GLN A 84 -1.48 -3.79 0.35
C GLN A 84 -0.62 -4.62 -0.60
N TYR A 85 0.22 -3.99 -1.43
CA TYR A 85 1.12 -4.70 -2.33
C TYR A 85 2.13 -5.58 -1.58
N LEU A 86 2.74 -5.07 -0.50
CA LEU A 86 3.67 -5.83 0.33
C LEU A 86 2.99 -7.04 0.99
N ASN A 87 1.78 -6.85 1.52
CA ASN A 87 1.01 -7.95 2.12
C ASN A 87 0.66 -9.03 1.09
N TYR A 88 0.25 -8.61 -0.12
CA TYR A 88 -0.03 -9.51 -1.23
C TYR A 88 1.22 -10.29 -1.64
N ALA A 89 2.33 -9.60 -1.90
CA ALA A 89 3.59 -10.22 -2.30
C ALA A 89 4.08 -11.23 -1.26
N ARG A 90 4.02 -10.88 0.03
CA ARG A 90 4.37 -11.79 1.13
C ARG A 90 3.50 -13.04 1.17
N ASP A 91 2.18 -12.91 0.99
CA ASP A 91 1.30 -14.10 0.97
C ASP A 91 1.55 -14.95 -0.28
N THR A 92 1.85 -14.34 -1.43
CA THR A 92 2.23 -15.06 -2.65
C THR A 92 3.51 -15.87 -2.46
N ILE A 93 4.57 -15.25 -1.92
CA ILE A 93 5.84 -15.92 -1.61
C ILE A 93 5.60 -17.09 -0.64
N ARG A 94 4.82 -16.87 0.41
CA ARG A 94 4.46 -17.92 1.37
C ARG A 94 3.75 -19.09 0.70
N ARG A 95 2.76 -18.82 -0.17
CA ARG A 95 2.05 -19.87 -0.90
C ARG A 95 3.01 -20.66 -1.77
N GLN A 96 3.81 -19.99 -2.59
CA GLN A 96 4.80 -20.63 -3.46
C GLN A 96 5.78 -21.51 -2.67
N GLU A 97 6.35 -20.99 -1.59
CA GLU A 97 7.31 -21.72 -0.76
C GLU A 97 6.65 -22.89 -0.01
N THR A 98 5.38 -22.76 0.41
CA THR A 98 4.62 -23.88 0.99
C THR A 98 4.44 -25.01 -0.02
N HIS A 99 4.08 -24.69 -1.26
CA HIS A 99 3.95 -25.68 -2.33
C HIS A 99 5.30 -26.35 -2.66
N GLU A 100 6.40 -25.58 -2.70
CA GLU A 100 7.75 -26.11 -2.91
C GLU A 100 8.17 -27.08 -1.79
N LEU A 101 7.89 -26.73 -0.52
CA LEU A 101 8.21 -27.60 0.63
C LEU A 101 7.40 -28.91 0.60
N LYS A 102 6.11 -28.84 0.29
CA LYS A 102 5.24 -30.02 0.12
C LYS A 102 5.77 -30.95 -0.97
N ARG A 103 6.14 -30.40 -2.14
CA ARG A 103 6.72 -31.19 -3.23
C ARG A 103 8.03 -31.89 -2.85
N LYS A 104 8.80 -31.31 -1.94
CA LYS A 104 10.06 -31.88 -1.43
C LYS A 104 9.86 -32.84 -0.25
N GLY A 105 8.63 -33.20 0.10
CA GLY A 105 8.32 -34.08 1.24
C GLY A 105 8.64 -33.48 2.61
N ARG A 106 8.89 -32.16 2.70
CA ARG A 106 9.20 -31.48 3.96
C ARG A 106 7.92 -31.06 4.66
N MET A 107 7.95 -31.01 6.00
CA MET A 107 6.82 -30.57 6.80
C MET A 107 6.34 -29.16 6.38
N PRO A 108 5.01 -28.92 6.28
CA PRO A 108 4.43 -27.66 5.83
C PRO A 108 4.44 -26.61 6.97
N LEU A 109 5.63 -26.26 7.47
CA LEU A 109 5.84 -25.29 8.56
C LEU A 109 5.11 -23.96 8.32
N LEU A 110 5.05 -23.50 7.07
CA LEU A 110 4.44 -22.22 6.68
C LEU A 110 2.90 -22.23 6.62
N GLU A 111 2.27 -23.41 6.55
CA GLU A 111 0.82 -23.54 6.50
C GLU A 111 0.22 -23.46 7.89
N ASN A 112 0.79 -24.23 8.82
CA ASN A 112 0.38 -24.27 10.23
C ASN A 112 0.66 -22.94 10.94
N ASN A 113 1.71 -22.23 10.51
CA ASN A 113 2.16 -20.99 11.14
C ASN A 113 1.72 -19.70 10.42
N ARG A 114 0.82 -19.80 9.44
CA ARG A 114 0.36 -18.66 8.62
C ARG A 114 -0.04 -17.43 9.44
N ARG A 115 -0.73 -17.66 10.57
CA ARG A 115 -1.26 -16.58 11.42
C ARG A 115 -0.15 -15.72 12.02
N TYR A 116 1.02 -16.29 12.33
CA TYR A 116 2.13 -15.57 12.96
C TYR A 116 2.88 -14.69 11.95
N ILE A 117 3.05 -15.18 10.73
CA ILE A 117 3.74 -14.45 9.64
C ILE A 117 2.87 -13.29 9.13
N LEU A 118 1.55 -13.50 9.01
CA LEU A 118 0.70 -12.50 8.38
C LEU A 118 0.27 -11.37 9.32
N LYS A 119 0.24 -11.59 10.64
CA LYS A 119 -0.18 -10.61 11.63
C LYS A 119 0.89 -9.55 11.90
N ASN A 120 0.48 -8.30 12.12
CA ASN A 120 1.41 -7.25 12.55
C ASN A 120 1.91 -7.52 13.97
N LYS A 121 3.19 -7.23 14.25
CA LYS A 121 3.85 -7.45 15.55
C LYS A 121 3.05 -6.89 16.74
N GLU A 122 2.53 -5.66 16.60
CA GLU A 122 1.71 -4.96 17.60
C GLU A 122 0.41 -5.70 18.00
N ASN A 123 -0.06 -6.59 17.13
CA ASN A 123 -1.28 -7.36 17.36
C ASN A 123 -0.97 -8.79 17.83
N GLN A 124 0.29 -9.19 17.97
CA GLN A 124 0.68 -10.53 18.39
C GLN A 124 0.72 -10.64 19.91
N THR A 125 0.34 -11.80 20.44
CA THR A 125 0.57 -12.13 21.85
C THR A 125 2.01 -12.61 22.04
N GLU A 126 2.51 -12.66 23.27
CA GLU A 126 3.86 -13.15 23.58
C GLU A 126 4.13 -14.55 23.04
N LYS A 127 3.18 -15.48 23.22
CA LYS A 127 3.25 -16.84 22.65
C LYS A 127 3.37 -16.83 21.12
N GLN A 128 2.71 -15.87 20.46
CA GLN A 128 2.78 -15.72 19.00
C GLN A 128 4.13 -15.14 18.55
N LEU A 129 4.70 -14.23 19.34
CA LEU A 129 6.03 -13.67 19.08
C LEU A 129 7.12 -14.72 19.23
N ALA A 130 7.04 -15.59 20.25
CA ALA A 130 7.99 -16.69 20.42
C ALA A 130 8.00 -17.64 19.21
N ARG A 131 6.80 -18.05 18.73
CA ARG A 131 6.65 -18.86 17.51
C ARG A 131 7.12 -18.15 16.26
N LEU A 132 6.90 -16.83 16.16
CA LEU A 132 7.43 -16.05 15.06
C LEU A 132 8.96 -16.04 15.09
N SER A 133 9.60 -15.82 16.24
CA SER A 133 11.06 -15.83 16.38
C SER A 133 11.65 -17.17 15.95
N GLU A 134 11.04 -18.30 16.36
CA GLU A 134 11.42 -19.65 15.91
C GLU A 134 11.38 -19.76 14.37
N LEU A 135 10.34 -19.22 13.72
CA LEU A 135 10.23 -19.20 12.26
C LEU A 135 11.25 -18.28 11.57
N LEU A 136 11.65 -17.19 12.23
CA LEU A 136 12.65 -16.27 11.69
C LEU A 136 14.05 -16.90 11.64
N TRP A 137 14.34 -17.88 12.50
CA TRP A 137 15.58 -18.67 12.44
C TRP A 137 15.67 -19.54 11.19
N HIS A 138 14.53 -19.94 10.63
CA HIS A 138 14.53 -20.62 9.34
C HIS A 138 14.79 -19.61 8.22
N ASN A 139 15.82 -19.86 7.41
CA ASN A 139 16.24 -19.04 6.28
C ASN A 139 15.28 -19.16 5.07
N LEU A 140 13.99 -19.01 5.31
CA LEU A 140 12.91 -19.11 4.33
C LEU A 140 12.74 -17.78 3.59
N LYS A 141 12.33 -17.85 2.31
CA LYS A 141 11.97 -16.68 1.50
C LYS A 141 10.85 -15.87 2.18
N THR A 142 9.91 -16.57 2.80
CA THR A 142 8.80 -15.98 3.56
C THR A 142 9.28 -15.15 4.75
N THR A 143 10.26 -15.66 5.49
CA THR A 143 10.89 -14.98 6.63
C THR A 143 11.59 -13.70 6.19
N ARG A 144 12.37 -13.76 5.10
CA ARG A 144 13.01 -12.57 4.51
C ARG A 144 11.99 -11.53 4.06
N SER A 145 10.90 -11.96 3.42
CA SER A 145 9.80 -11.06 3.00
C SER A 145 9.13 -10.38 4.19
N TYR A 146 8.96 -11.08 5.32
CA TYR A 146 8.47 -10.49 6.55
C TYR A 146 9.39 -9.38 7.07
N LEU A 147 10.70 -9.64 7.14
CA LEU A 147 11.69 -8.66 7.62
C LEU A 147 11.75 -7.42 6.73
N LEU A 148 11.73 -7.59 5.40
CA LEU A 148 11.70 -6.46 4.46
C LEU A 148 10.45 -5.57 4.64
N LYS A 149 9.28 -6.17 4.89
CA LYS A 149 8.07 -5.41 5.22
C LYS A 149 8.24 -4.62 6.51
N VAL A 150 8.85 -5.22 7.54
CA VAL A 150 9.09 -4.55 8.83
C VAL A 150 10.06 -3.38 8.66
N ALA A 151 11.14 -3.54 7.89
CA ALA A 151 12.09 -2.48 7.61
C ALA A 151 11.48 -1.28 6.84
N LEU A 152 10.48 -1.54 6.00
CA LEU A 152 9.73 -0.50 5.26
C LEU A 152 8.70 0.25 6.12
N LEU A 153 8.39 -0.24 7.32
CA LEU A 153 7.58 0.53 8.25
C LEU A 153 8.49 1.55 8.93
N PRO A 154 8.22 2.86 8.84
CA PRO A 154 8.93 3.81 9.69
C PRO A 154 8.75 3.40 11.15
N ALA A 155 9.76 3.63 11.99
CA ALA A 155 9.62 3.59 13.44
C ALA A 155 8.40 4.46 13.80
N ARG A 156 7.26 3.81 14.06
CA ARG A 156 5.98 4.50 14.12
C ARG A 156 5.93 5.32 15.39
N LEU A 157 5.72 6.63 15.26
CA LEU A 157 4.92 7.37 16.23
C LEU A 157 3.58 6.61 16.41
N PRO A 158 3.10 6.43 17.65
CA PRO A 158 1.91 5.63 17.94
C PRO A 158 0.71 6.19 17.17
N MET A 159 0.29 5.49 16.12
CA MET A 159 -0.94 5.83 15.41
C MET A 159 -2.12 5.30 16.23
N PRO A 160 -3.17 6.09 16.49
CA PRO A 160 -4.35 5.62 17.18
C PRO A 160 -4.92 4.41 16.45
N LYS A 161 -5.21 3.33 17.20
CA LYS A 161 -5.82 2.12 16.65
C LYS A 161 -7.15 2.53 16.02
N ARG A 162 -7.31 2.30 14.71
CA ARG A 162 -8.64 2.44 14.09
C ARG A 162 -9.59 1.50 14.83
N PRO A 163 -10.79 1.98 15.23
CA PRO A 163 -11.79 1.10 15.81
C PRO A 163 -12.02 -0.04 14.84
N ARG A 164 -11.95 -1.28 15.35
CA ARG A 164 -12.29 -2.45 14.54
C ARG A 164 -13.75 -2.27 14.16
N ALA A 165 -14.05 -2.18 12.87
CA ALA A 165 -15.42 -2.33 12.40
C ALA A 165 -15.93 -3.66 12.98
N GLY A 166 -16.93 -3.58 13.85
CA GLY A 166 -17.63 -4.76 14.33
C GLY A 166 -18.05 -5.57 13.13
N ARG A 167 -17.74 -6.87 13.13
CA ARG A 167 -18.42 -7.76 12.19
C ARG A 167 -19.90 -7.75 12.58
N PRO A 168 -20.82 -7.71 11.60
CA PRO A 168 -22.22 -8.03 11.86
C PRO A 168 -22.34 -9.46 12.43
#